data_AF-A0A7S3TTK8-F1
#
_entry.id   AF-A0A7S3TTK8-F1
#
_cell.length_a   1.000
_cell.length_b   1.000
_cell.length_c   1.000
_cell.angle_alpha   90.00
_cell.angle_beta   90.00
_cell.angle_gamma   90.00
#
_symmetry.space_group_name_H-M   'P 1'
#
loop_
_entity.id
_entity.type
_entity.pdbx_description
1 polymer ?
#
loop_
_entity_poly.entity_id
_entity_poly.type
_entity_poly.pdbx_seq_one_letter_code
_entity_poly.pdbx_strand_id
1 'polypeptide(L)'
;MLCCHLTTAALAVLIGASVWAGLLFPPLPPRSTDPDVAALKDAFAAQIAATAGLTISGVGELKRDRDTAGWSLLADHFGSNPNTPYMFTVLPFLGFALPSPIMHVRQRDAVVLLARRPPSAEYFSFTTFAAWTPRRGVVFGSLADSVNHLSLNASASGLFAHIVTSNRRTYSLVERALVASGLPAAAINLVVIPAHLHAEWTQFETVLRLFRFANQTEGSLYLRSHHPLLYLSASHADEAALPPRGYSERRRPGSADERGLASAFEAHGLAALAVVGAAFGRLQRGEAAEATAFAPLMIRGPTAW
;
A
#
# COMPACT_ATOMS: atom_id res chain seq x y z
N MET A 1 -12.89 -39.62 -28.87
CA MET A 1 -11.62 -38.85 -28.82
C MET A 1 -11.66 -37.51 -29.57
N LEU A 2 -12.74 -37.15 -30.29
CA LEU A 2 -12.82 -35.85 -31.02
C LEU A 2 -13.17 -34.64 -30.13
N CYS A 3 -13.90 -34.82 -29.02
CA CYS A 3 -14.31 -33.71 -28.12
C CYS A 3 -13.16 -33.09 -27.30
N CYS A 4 -12.06 -33.81 -27.05
CA CYS A 4 -10.96 -33.28 -26.23
C CYS A 4 -10.02 -32.34 -26.99
N HIS A 5 -10.00 -32.39 -28.33
CA HIS A 5 -9.13 -31.54 -29.15
C HIS A 5 -9.74 -30.16 -29.44
N LEU A 6 -11.07 -30.08 -29.53
CA LEU A 6 -11.81 -28.84 -29.72
C LEU A 6 -11.73 -27.91 -28.50
N THR A 7 -11.68 -28.46 -27.28
CA THR A 7 -11.55 -27.67 -26.05
C THR A 7 -10.14 -27.11 -25.85
N THR A 8 -9.10 -27.88 -26.17
CA THR A 8 -7.72 -27.39 -26.12
C THR A 8 -7.42 -26.34 -27.18
N ALA A 9 -7.96 -26.49 -28.39
CA ALA A 9 -7.77 -25.51 -29.46
C ALA A 9 -8.54 -24.20 -29.16
N ALA A 10 -9.77 -24.28 -28.67
CA ALA A 10 -10.55 -23.12 -28.25
C ALA A 10 -9.88 -22.39 -27.07
N LEU A 11 -9.35 -23.12 -26.09
CA LEU A 11 -8.61 -22.54 -24.97
C LEU A 11 -7.30 -21.89 -25.43
N ALA A 12 -6.55 -22.52 -26.34
CA ALA A 12 -5.33 -21.95 -26.89
C ALA A 12 -5.59 -20.69 -27.73
N VAL A 13 -6.70 -20.64 -28.47
CA VAL A 13 -7.14 -19.44 -29.22
C VAL A 13 -7.60 -18.34 -28.27
N LEU A 14 -8.33 -18.67 -27.20
CA LEU A 14 -8.71 -17.72 -26.15
C LEU A 14 -7.50 -17.16 -25.42
N ILE A 15 -6.52 -18.00 -25.06
CA ILE A 15 -5.26 -17.58 -24.47
C ILE A 15 -4.48 -16.72 -25.47
N GLY A 16 -4.34 -17.16 -26.72
CA GLY A 16 -3.65 -16.41 -27.78
C GLY A 16 -4.27 -15.04 -28.05
N ALA A 17 -5.59 -14.96 -28.16
CA ALA A 17 -6.33 -13.72 -28.32
C ALA A 17 -6.22 -12.82 -27.08
N SER A 18 -6.21 -13.41 -25.88
CA SER A 18 -6.03 -12.66 -24.63
C SER A 18 -4.59 -12.17 -24.43
N VAL A 19 -3.58 -12.90 -24.92
CA VAL A 19 -2.19 -12.41 -24.99
C VAL A 19 -2.09 -11.27 -26.00
N TRP A 20 -2.66 -11.45 -27.20
CA TRP A 20 -2.58 -10.48 -28.29
C TRP A 20 -3.31 -9.17 -27.97
N ALA A 21 -4.45 -9.25 -27.28
CA ALA A 21 -5.19 -8.09 -26.79
C ALA A 21 -4.57 -7.45 -25.53
N GLY A 22 -3.42 -7.94 -25.04
CA GLY A 22 -2.79 -7.45 -23.80
C GLY A 22 -3.59 -7.76 -22.54
N LEU A 23 -4.55 -8.68 -22.59
CA LEU A 23 -5.38 -9.11 -21.46
C LEU A 23 -4.66 -10.08 -20.52
N LEU A 24 -3.69 -10.87 -21.01
CA LEU A 24 -2.90 -11.79 -20.18
C LEU A 24 -1.54 -11.22 -19.74
N PHE A 25 -1.00 -10.29 -20.52
CA PHE A 25 0.21 -9.55 -20.20
C PHE A 25 -0.09 -8.09 -20.51
N PRO A 26 -0.69 -7.33 -19.58
CA PRO A 26 -0.88 -5.91 -19.79
C PRO A 26 0.50 -5.30 -20.08
N PRO A 27 0.54 -4.26 -20.91
CA PRO A 27 1.78 -3.53 -21.11
C PRO A 27 2.34 -3.16 -19.73
N LEU A 28 3.67 -3.24 -19.61
CA LEU A 28 4.37 -2.71 -18.44
C LEU A 28 3.79 -1.33 -18.12
N PRO A 29 3.60 -0.99 -16.83
CA PRO A 29 3.05 0.30 -16.49
C PRO A 29 3.89 1.40 -17.16
N PRO A 30 3.23 2.42 -17.71
CA PRO A 30 3.90 3.50 -18.41
C PRO A 30 4.97 4.15 -17.52
N ARG A 31 5.97 4.74 -18.16
CA ARG A 31 7.01 5.50 -17.45
C ARG A 31 6.38 6.65 -16.66
N SER A 32 6.97 6.99 -15.52
CA SER A 32 6.55 8.17 -14.77
C SER A 32 6.56 9.41 -15.65
N THR A 33 5.49 10.20 -15.57
CA THR A 33 5.43 11.53 -16.20
C THR A 33 6.23 12.56 -15.41
N ASP A 34 6.63 12.25 -14.18
CA ASP A 34 7.58 13.03 -13.40
C ASP A 34 9.02 12.57 -13.76
N PRO A 35 9.84 13.45 -14.38
CA PRO A 35 11.15 13.06 -14.89
C PRO A 35 12.12 12.65 -13.78
N ASP A 36 12.04 13.24 -12.59
CA ASP A 36 12.95 12.88 -11.50
C ASP A 36 12.55 11.55 -10.86
N VAL A 37 11.24 11.26 -10.77
CA VAL A 37 10.75 9.95 -10.32
C VAL A 37 11.15 8.87 -11.33
N ALA A 38 11.04 9.17 -12.63
CA ALA A 38 11.50 8.27 -13.69
C ALA A 38 13.02 8.00 -13.60
N ALA A 39 13.83 9.06 -13.44
CA ALA A 39 15.28 8.94 -13.30
C ALA A 39 15.67 8.14 -12.04
N LEU A 40 15.00 8.38 -10.91
CA LEU A 40 15.21 7.63 -9.68
C LEU A 40 14.86 6.15 -9.85
N LYS A 41 13.73 5.84 -10.50
CA LYS A 41 13.35 4.45 -10.81
C LYS A 41 14.41 3.75 -11.64
N ASP A 42 14.90 4.41 -12.70
CA ASP A 42 15.88 3.81 -13.62
C ASP A 42 17.23 3.58 -12.90
N ALA A 43 17.68 4.56 -12.11
CA ALA A 43 18.87 4.43 -11.28
C ALA A 43 18.73 3.33 -10.22
N PHE A 44 17.55 3.20 -9.59
CA PHE A 44 17.27 2.16 -8.61
C PHE A 44 17.19 0.77 -9.23
N ALA A 45 16.57 0.64 -10.41
CA ALA A 45 16.56 -0.62 -11.14
C ALA A 45 17.98 -1.09 -11.51
N ALA A 46 18.86 -0.16 -11.90
CA ALA A 46 20.27 -0.47 -12.15
C ALA A 46 21.00 -0.93 -10.88
N GLN A 47 20.76 -0.29 -9.73
CA GLN A 47 21.34 -0.71 -8.45
C GLN A 47 20.85 -2.09 -8.02
N ILE A 48 19.55 -2.39 -8.19
CA ILE A 48 19.00 -3.71 -7.89
C ILE A 48 19.59 -4.79 -8.81
N ALA A 49 19.75 -4.51 -10.11
CA ALA A 49 20.37 -5.45 -11.04
C ALA A 49 21.82 -5.80 -10.65
N ALA A 50 22.54 -4.88 -9.99
CA ALA A 50 23.87 -5.10 -9.44
C ALA A 50 23.88 -5.70 -8.02
N THR A 51 22.73 -5.77 -7.34
CA THR A 51 22.63 -6.22 -5.95
C THR A 51 22.41 -7.72 -5.89
N ALA A 52 23.44 -8.47 -5.47
CA ALA A 52 23.31 -9.91 -5.26
C ALA A 52 22.22 -10.24 -4.24
N GLY A 53 21.30 -11.13 -4.62
CA GLY A 53 20.24 -11.62 -3.76
C GLY A 53 18.90 -10.89 -3.84
N LEU A 54 18.78 -9.86 -4.70
CA LEU A 54 17.52 -9.18 -5.02
C LEU A 54 17.27 -9.16 -6.53
N THR A 55 16.01 -9.27 -6.93
CA THR A 55 15.58 -9.12 -8.32
C THR A 55 14.25 -8.36 -8.37
N ILE A 56 14.09 -7.43 -9.33
CA ILE A 56 12.78 -6.87 -9.66
C ILE A 56 11.98 -7.95 -10.38
N SER A 57 10.97 -8.52 -9.72
CA SER A 57 10.11 -9.56 -10.30
C SER A 57 8.76 -9.03 -10.80
N GLY A 58 8.44 -7.76 -10.51
CA GLY A 58 7.26 -7.09 -11.04
C GLY A 58 7.35 -5.58 -10.97
N VAL A 59 6.68 -4.90 -11.89
CA VAL A 59 6.58 -3.43 -11.90
C VAL A 59 5.11 -3.06 -12.02
N GLY A 60 4.57 -2.46 -10.96
CA GLY A 60 3.24 -1.86 -10.90
C GLY A 60 3.28 -0.34 -10.83
N GLU A 61 2.19 0.25 -10.39
CA GLU A 61 2.06 1.69 -10.19
C GLU A 61 1.13 2.02 -9.00
N LEU A 62 1.25 3.23 -8.44
CA LEU A 62 0.18 3.82 -7.63
C LEU A 62 -0.79 4.49 -8.60
N LYS A 63 -2.01 3.97 -8.68
CA LYS A 63 -3.02 4.41 -9.65
C LYS A 63 -4.23 4.96 -8.94
N ARG A 64 -4.89 5.93 -9.56
CA ARG A 64 -6.19 6.41 -9.10
C ARG A 64 -7.28 5.34 -9.27
N ASP A 65 -8.12 5.19 -8.25
CA ASP A 65 -9.28 4.27 -8.23
C ASP A 65 -10.16 4.38 -9.48
N ARG A 66 -10.52 5.60 -9.87
CA ARG A 66 -11.36 5.91 -11.04
C ARG A 66 -10.71 5.57 -12.38
N ASP A 67 -9.39 5.48 -12.44
CA ASP A 67 -8.67 5.13 -13.68
C ASP A 67 -8.49 3.61 -13.83
N THR A 68 -9.01 2.81 -12.89
CA THR A 68 -8.89 1.35 -12.91
C THR A 68 -10.18 0.71 -13.42
N ALA A 69 -10.08 -0.05 -14.50
CA ALA A 69 -11.23 -0.73 -15.11
C ALA A 69 -11.92 -1.66 -14.10
N GLY A 70 -13.26 -1.62 -14.07
CA GLY A 70 -14.08 -2.34 -13.08
C GLY A 70 -14.15 -1.63 -11.73
N TRP A 71 -13.03 -1.12 -11.22
CA TRP A 71 -13.00 -0.33 -9.99
C TRP A 71 -13.70 1.01 -10.13
N SER A 72 -13.65 1.63 -11.32
CA SER A 72 -14.40 2.85 -11.64
C SER A 72 -15.92 2.72 -11.44
N LEU A 73 -16.47 1.50 -11.56
CA LEU A 73 -17.90 1.23 -11.32
C LEU A 73 -18.24 1.19 -9.82
N LEU A 74 -17.25 0.97 -8.96
CA LEU A 74 -17.39 0.88 -7.50
C LEU A 74 -16.85 2.11 -6.77
N ALA A 75 -15.92 2.85 -7.39
CA ALA A 75 -15.19 3.95 -6.79
C ALA A 75 -16.12 5.09 -6.31
N ASP A 76 -17.21 5.36 -7.04
CA ASP A 76 -18.18 6.36 -6.61
C ASP A 76 -19.03 5.91 -5.41
N HIS A 77 -19.01 4.61 -5.08
CA HIS A 77 -19.73 4.01 -3.95
C HIS A 77 -18.83 3.70 -2.73
N PHE A 78 -17.52 3.54 -2.91
CA PHE A 78 -16.56 3.32 -1.83
C PHE A 78 -15.98 4.65 -1.32
N GLY A 79 -16.63 5.23 -0.30
CA GLY A 79 -16.11 6.40 0.41
C GLY A 79 -16.14 7.69 -0.42
N SER A 80 -17.26 7.93 -1.11
CA SER A 80 -17.55 9.02 -2.05
C SER A 80 -16.96 10.37 -1.63
N ASN A 81 -15.70 10.61 -2.01
CA ASN A 81 -15.07 11.92 -1.92
C ASN A 81 -14.83 12.42 -3.35
N PRO A 82 -15.88 12.92 -4.04
CA PRO A 82 -15.81 13.21 -5.46
C PRO A 82 -14.72 14.22 -5.84
N ASN A 83 -14.29 15.03 -4.87
CA ASN A 83 -13.25 16.04 -5.02
C ASN A 83 -11.84 15.51 -4.74
N THR A 84 -11.69 14.32 -4.15
CA THR A 84 -10.38 13.72 -3.86
C THR A 84 -10.43 12.20 -4.03
N PRO A 85 -10.12 11.69 -5.24
CA PRO A 85 -10.09 10.27 -5.48
C PRO A 85 -8.93 9.62 -4.70
N TYR A 86 -9.09 8.35 -4.34
CA TYR A 86 -7.99 7.58 -3.75
C TYR A 86 -7.01 7.18 -4.84
N MET A 87 -5.73 7.04 -4.47
CA MET A 87 -4.81 6.23 -5.26
C MET A 87 -4.41 5.01 -4.46
N PHE A 88 -4.13 3.92 -5.16
CA PHE A 88 -3.86 2.62 -4.56
C PHE A 88 -2.84 1.88 -5.43
N THR A 89 -2.04 1.03 -4.79
CA THR A 89 -1.03 0.24 -5.47
C THR A 89 -1.68 -0.81 -6.35
N VAL A 90 -1.29 -0.86 -7.62
CA VAL A 90 -1.72 -1.85 -8.58
C VAL A 90 -0.53 -2.58 -9.17
N LEU A 91 -0.59 -3.91 -9.23
CA LEU A 91 0.42 -4.76 -9.87
C LEU A 91 -0.02 -5.16 -11.29
N PRO A 92 0.93 -5.40 -12.21
CA PRO A 92 0.62 -5.91 -13.54
C PRO A 92 0.03 -7.33 -13.41
N PHE A 93 -0.86 -7.63 -14.34
CA PHE A 93 -2.05 -8.44 -14.14
C PHE A 93 -1.83 -9.94 -13.93
N LEU A 94 -2.46 -10.44 -12.85
CA LEU A 94 -3.19 -11.72 -12.78
C LEU A 94 -4.28 -11.62 -11.68
N GLY A 95 -4.99 -10.47 -11.66
CA GLY A 95 -5.81 -10.04 -10.52
C GLY A 95 -7.30 -9.75 -10.81
N PHE A 96 -7.83 -9.98 -12.02
CA PHE A 96 -9.24 -9.64 -12.35
C PHE A 96 -10.27 -10.49 -11.57
N ALA A 97 -9.84 -11.55 -10.89
CA ALA A 97 -10.76 -12.40 -10.12
C ALA A 97 -11.00 -11.92 -8.67
N LEU A 98 -10.26 -10.92 -8.18
CA LEU A 98 -10.45 -10.37 -6.84
C LEU A 98 -10.58 -8.83 -6.88
N PRO A 99 -11.47 -8.25 -6.06
CA PRO A 99 -11.63 -6.81 -5.94
C PRO A 99 -10.36 -6.21 -5.31
N SER A 100 -9.69 -5.29 -6.03
CA SER A 100 -8.40 -4.65 -5.76
C SER A 100 -7.15 -5.49 -6.15
N PRO A 101 -6.16 -4.93 -6.88
CA PRO A 101 -4.89 -5.56 -7.22
C PRO A 101 -3.96 -5.51 -6.00
N ILE A 102 -4.20 -6.43 -5.08
CA ILE A 102 -3.53 -6.51 -3.80
C ILE A 102 -2.16 -7.22 -3.95
N MET A 103 -1.14 -6.69 -3.28
CA MET A 103 0.24 -7.21 -3.29
C MET A 103 0.36 -8.42 -2.36
N HIS A 104 0.83 -9.57 -2.86
CA HIS A 104 1.23 -10.66 -1.98
C HIS A 104 2.73 -10.59 -1.70
N VAL A 105 3.12 -10.08 -0.53
CA VAL A 105 4.54 -9.91 -0.16
C VAL A 105 4.98 -11.08 0.71
N ARG A 106 5.91 -11.89 0.20
CA ARG A 106 6.53 -12.99 0.97
C ARG A 106 7.42 -12.43 2.08
N GLN A 107 7.76 -13.27 3.05
CA GLN A 107 8.59 -12.87 4.20
C GLN A 107 9.92 -12.22 3.81
N ARG A 108 10.57 -12.69 2.73
CA ARG A 108 11.85 -12.14 2.27
C ARG A 108 11.69 -11.01 1.25
N ASP A 109 10.51 -10.84 0.69
CA ASP A 109 10.29 -9.92 -0.42
C ASP A 109 10.07 -8.50 0.09
N ALA A 110 10.11 -7.55 -0.84
CA ALA A 110 9.76 -6.17 -0.56
C ALA A 110 8.95 -5.58 -1.70
N VAL A 111 8.14 -4.59 -1.36
CA VAL A 111 7.57 -3.67 -2.34
C VAL A 111 8.13 -2.27 -2.09
N VAL A 112 8.51 -1.58 -3.16
CA VAL A 112 9.04 -0.22 -3.11
C VAL A 112 8.21 0.68 -4.00
N LEU A 113 7.48 1.62 -3.40
CA LEU A 113 6.86 2.73 -4.12
C LEU A 113 7.86 3.88 -4.19
N LEU A 114 8.11 4.39 -5.39
CA LEU A 114 8.87 5.62 -5.61
C LEU A 114 7.93 6.71 -6.10
N ALA A 115 7.95 7.86 -5.45
CA ALA A 115 7.04 8.94 -5.77
C ALA A 115 7.62 10.30 -5.35
N ARG A 116 6.95 11.36 -5.80
CA ARG A 116 7.11 12.69 -5.22
C ARG A 116 6.04 12.91 -4.17
N ARG A 117 6.35 13.68 -3.14
CA ARG A 117 5.36 14.21 -2.19
C ARG A 117 4.21 14.87 -2.98
N PRO A 118 2.94 14.61 -2.64
CA PRO A 118 1.81 15.32 -3.23
C PRO A 118 1.98 16.85 -3.12
N PRO A 119 1.49 17.63 -4.10
CA PRO A 119 1.48 19.09 -4.00
C PRO A 119 0.69 19.55 -2.75
N SER A 120 0.79 20.84 -2.41
CA SER A 120 0.17 21.40 -1.22
C SER A 120 -1.30 20.97 -1.11
N ALA A 121 -1.63 20.35 0.02
CA ALA A 121 -2.96 19.84 0.32
C ALA A 121 -3.24 20.01 1.82
N GLU A 122 -4.51 20.15 2.19
CA GLU A 122 -4.94 20.22 3.59
C GLU A 122 -4.51 18.96 4.36
N TYR A 123 -4.62 17.80 3.71
CA TYR A 123 -4.09 16.55 4.24
C TYR A 123 -3.81 15.55 3.13
N PHE A 124 -2.78 14.73 3.32
CA PHE A 124 -2.63 13.48 2.59
C PHE A 124 -2.05 12.40 3.49
N SER A 125 -2.27 11.14 3.16
CA SER A 125 -1.60 10.02 3.82
C SER A 125 -1.43 8.79 2.94
N PHE A 126 -0.27 8.16 3.05
CA PHE A 126 0.00 6.82 2.57
C PHE A 126 -0.22 5.84 3.72
N THR A 127 -1.18 4.94 3.53
CA THR A 127 -1.52 3.91 4.52
C THR A 127 -1.42 2.55 3.85
N THR A 128 -0.62 1.66 4.42
CA THR A 128 -0.54 0.27 3.96
C THR A 128 -1.47 -0.60 4.81
N PHE A 129 -2.36 -1.34 4.16
CA PHE A 129 -3.35 -2.22 4.78
C PHE A 129 -3.00 -3.69 4.55
N ALA A 130 -3.26 -4.53 5.54
CA ALA A 130 -3.62 -5.93 5.31
C ALA A 130 -5.05 -5.96 4.75
N ALA A 131 -5.18 -6.07 3.44
CA ALA A 131 -6.45 -5.90 2.75
C ALA A 131 -7.30 -7.17 2.82
N TRP A 132 -6.68 -8.33 2.56
CA TRP A 132 -7.41 -9.59 2.42
C TRP A 132 -6.57 -10.80 2.88
N THR A 133 -7.22 -11.82 3.44
CA THR A 133 -6.64 -13.15 3.64
C THR A 133 -7.63 -14.24 3.22
N PRO A 134 -7.18 -15.40 2.71
CA PRO A 134 -8.08 -16.51 2.38
C PRO A 134 -8.91 -17.00 3.57
N ARG A 135 -8.35 -16.91 4.78
CA ARG A 135 -8.99 -17.42 6.01
C ARG A 135 -10.02 -16.47 6.60
N ARG A 136 -9.83 -15.16 6.45
CA ARG A 136 -10.64 -14.12 7.12
C ARG A 136 -11.45 -13.26 6.15
N GLY A 137 -11.21 -13.38 4.84
CA GLY A 137 -11.80 -12.50 3.84
C GLY A 137 -11.17 -11.11 3.88
N VAL A 138 -11.98 -10.07 3.64
CA VAL A 138 -11.54 -8.67 3.69
C VAL A 138 -11.26 -8.29 5.14
N VAL A 139 -10.02 -7.90 5.45
CA VAL A 139 -9.58 -7.47 6.78
C VAL A 139 -9.51 -5.96 6.87
N PHE A 140 -8.90 -5.32 5.86
CA PHE A 140 -8.70 -3.87 5.76
C PHE A 140 -8.09 -3.21 7.02
N GLY A 141 -7.14 -3.89 7.66
CA GLY A 141 -6.45 -3.40 8.86
C GLY A 141 -5.14 -2.68 8.50
N SER A 142 -4.93 -1.45 8.99
CA SER A 142 -3.68 -0.72 8.77
C SER A 142 -2.50 -1.42 9.45
N LEU A 143 -1.37 -1.57 8.75
CA LEU A 143 -0.17 -2.22 9.31
C LEU A 143 0.58 -1.33 10.31
N ALA A 144 0.43 -0.01 10.19
CA ALA A 144 1.07 1.00 11.01
C ALA A 144 0.30 2.32 10.91
N ASP A 145 0.73 3.30 11.70
CA ASP A 145 0.30 4.69 11.52
C ASP A 145 0.55 5.17 10.09
N SER A 146 -0.37 6.00 9.60
CA SER A 146 -0.28 6.49 8.22
C SER A 146 0.86 7.50 8.07
N VAL A 147 1.65 7.34 7.01
CA VAL A 147 2.68 8.32 6.62
C VAL A 147 1.97 9.48 5.94
N ASN A 148 1.84 10.61 6.62
CA ASN A 148 0.98 11.72 6.19
C ASN A 148 1.75 13.01 5.89
N HIS A 149 1.06 14.07 5.46
CA HIS A 149 1.66 15.38 5.19
C HIS A 149 2.51 15.91 6.36
N LEU A 150 2.14 15.49 7.57
CA LEU A 150 2.92 15.39 8.79
C LEU A 150 4.21 14.62 8.54
N SER A 151 4.12 13.33 8.82
CA SER A 151 5.21 12.36 9.01
C SER A 151 5.99 11.93 7.75
N LEU A 152 5.62 12.36 6.54
CA LEU A 152 6.29 11.93 5.32
C LEU A 152 7.74 12.42 5.27
N ASN A 153 8.66 11.47 5.31
CA ASN A 153 10.06 11.68 5.01
C ASN A 153 10.24 11.83 3.49
N ALA A 154 10.79 12.96 3.06
CA ALA A 154 11.04 13.27 1.66
C ALA A 154 12.32 14.11 1.52
N SER A 155 12.96 14.03 0.35
CA SER A 155 14.11 14.86 -0.01
C SER A 155 13.73 16.32 -0.20
N ALA A 156 14.73 17.20 -0.41
CA ALA A 156 14.49 18.61 -0.69
C ALA A 156 13.63 18.86 -1.94
N SER A 157 13.75 18.01 -2.96
CA SER A 157 12.89 18.05 -4.15
C SER A 157 11.52 17.39 -3.94
N GLY A 158 11.29 16.77 -2.77
CA GLY A 158 10.05 16.07 -2.45
C GLY A 158 10.03 14.60 -2.87
N LEU A 159 11.08 14.06 -3.50
CA LEU A 159 11.16 12.62 -3.80
C LEU A 159 11.24 11.80 -2.52
N PHE A 160 10.57 10.65 -2.50
CA PHE A 160 10.63 9.68 -1.40
C PHE A 160 10.49 8.25 -1.90
N ALA A 161 10.86 7.31 -1.03
CA ALA A 161 10.55 5.90 -1.18
C ALA A 161 9.68 5.42 -0.03
N HIS A 162 8.74 4.52 -0.32
CA HIS A 162 7.93 3.81 0.68
C HIS A 162 8.13 2.32 0.50
N ILE A 163 8.85 1.72 1.45
CA ILE A 163 9.23 0.31 1.47
C ILE A 163 8.25 -0.46 2.35
N VAL A 164 7.72 -1.55 1.83
CA VAL A 164 6.91 -2.51 2.58
C VAL A 164 7.64 -3.85 2.59
N THR A 165 8.10 -4.29 3.77
CA THR A 165 8.78 -5.59 3.95
C THR A 165 8.76 -6.02 5.42
N SER A 166 8.99 -7.29 5.71
CA SER A 166 9.20 -7.79 7.08
C SER A 166 10.65 -8.17 7.38
N ASN A 167 11.51 -8.25 6.36
CA ASN A 167 12.86 -8.80 6.51
C ASN A 167 13.92 -7.70 6.62
N ARG A 168 14.74 -7.79 7.67
CA ARG A 168 15.81 -6.82 7.94
C ARG A 168 16.87 -6.76 6.84
N ARG A 169 17.31 -7.93 6.35
CA ARG A 169 18.31 -8.02 5.28
C ARG A 169 17.79 -7.40 3.98
N THR A 170 16.55 -7.72 3.62
CA THR A 170 15.88 -7.15 2.44
C THR A 170 15.79 -5.64 2.57
N TYR A 171 15.34 -5.12 3.72
CA TYR A 171 15.29 -3.67 3.96
C TYR A 171 16.67 -3.03 3.78
N SER A 172 17.72 -3.56 4.42
CA SER A 172 19.06 -2.99 4.32
C SER A 172 19.64 -3.03 2.90
N LEU A 173 19.33 -4.06 2.11
CA LEU A 173 19.74 -4.13 0.71
C LEU A 173 19.01 -3.08 -0.14
N VAL A 174 17.69 -2.95 0.06
CA VAL A 174 16.86 -1.96 -0.64
C VAL A 174 17.25 -0.53 -0.27
N GLU A 175 17.44 -0.24 1.01
CA GLU A 175 17.86 1.06 1.52
C GLU A 175 19.20 1.49 0.90
N ARG A 176 20.20 0.59 0.91
CA ARG A 176 21.50 0.87 0.27
C ARG A 176 21.37 1.13 -1.23
N ALA A 177 20.55 0.34 -1.93
CA ALA A 177 20.31 0.55 -3.36
C ALA A 177 19.64 1.90 -3.62
N LEU A 178 18.62 2.30 -2.84
CA LEU A 178 17.98 3.61 -2.96
C LEU A 178 18.94 4.77 -2.71
N VAL A 179 19.79 4.65 -1.68
CA VAL A 179 20.81 5.66 -1.38
C VAL A 179 21.84 5.76 -2.50
N ALA A 180 22.29 4.64 -3.05
CA ALA A 180 23.19 4.60 -4.19
C ALA A 180 22.56 5.16 -5.48
N SER A 181 21.22 5.16 -5.59
CA SER A 181 20.47 5.79 -6.67
C SER A 181 20.27 7.30 -6.48
N GLY A 182 20.78 7.89 -5.40
CA GLY A 182 20.74 9.32 -5.13
C GLY A 182 19.58 9.76 -4.23
N LEU A 183 18.76 8.84 -3.70
CA LEU A 183 17.74 9.20 -2.72
C LEU A 183 18.37 9.28 -1.31
N PRO A 184 18.28 10.42 -0.60
CA PRO A 184 18.83 10.50 0.75
C PRO A 184 18.12 9.52 1.69
N ALA A 185 18.85 8.87 2.60
CA ALA A 185 18.30 7.91 3.55
C ALA A 185 17.13 8.49 4.38
N ALA A 186 17.20 9.79 4.70
CA ALA A 186 16.15 10.53 5.39
C ALA A 186 14.85 10.71 4.58
N ALA A 187 14.79 10.28 3.32
CA ALA A 187 13.59 10.28 2.46
C ALA A 187 12.99 8.87 2.26
N ILE A 188 13.46 7.89 3.03
CA ILE A 188 12.98 6.51 2.99
C ILE A 188 11.99 6.27 4.12
N ASN A 189 10.80 5.78 3.76
CA ASN A 189 9.73 5.42 4.68
C ASN A 189 9.60 3.90 4.69
N LEU A 190 9.51 3.30 5.88
CA LEU A 190 9.39 1.85 6.05
C LEU A 190 8.08 1.52 6.75
N VAL A 191 7.32 0.62 6.15
CA VAL A 191 6.22 -0.10 6.78
C VAL A 191 6.63 -1.56 6.95
N VAL A 192 6.56 -2.02 8.20
CA VAL A 192 6.91 -3.40 8.55
C VAL A 192 5.67 -4.27 8.45
N ILE A 193 5.77 -5.40 7.73
CA ILE A 193 4.74 -6.44 7.77
C ILE A 193 4.96 -7.31 9.02
N PRO A 194 3.99 -7.42 9.95
CA PRO A 194 4.08 -8.36 11.05
C PRO A 194 4.23 -9.81 10.56
N ALA A 195 5.19 -10.54 11.13
CA ALA A 195 5.56 -11.88 10.65
C ALA A 195 4.38 -12.87 10.55
N HIS A 196 3.43 -12.80 11.49
CA HIS A 196 2.25 -13.67 11.52
C HIS A 196 1.34 -13.50 10.29
N LEU A 197 1.33 -12.34 9.63
CA LEU A 197 0.51 -12.11 8.45
C LEU A 197 1.01 -12.86 7.21
N HIS A 198 2.28 -13.25 7.16
CA HIS A 198 2.80 -14.10 6.06
C HIS A 198 2.22 -15.51 6.12
N ALA A 199 2.04 -16.07 7.32
CA ALA A 199 1.46 -17.41 7.51
C ALA A 199 -0.01 -17.48 7.04
N GLU A 200 -0.71 -16.34 7.00
CA GLU A 200 -2.11 -16.25 6.58
C GLU A 200 -2.29 -16.02 5.07
N TRP A 201 -1.22 -16.03 4.27
CA TRP A 201 -1.28 -15.64 2.86
C TRP A 201 -1.93 -14.26 2.68
N THR A 202 -1.63 -13.34 3.59
CA THR A 202 -2.21 -12.00 3.57
C THR A 202 -1.76 -11.27 2.31
N GLN A 203 -2.70 -10.53 1.75
CA GLN A 203 -2.45 -9.59 0.66
C GLN A 203 -2.53 -8.16 1.21
N PHE A 204 -1.63 -7.30 0.75
CA PHE A 204 -1.44 -5.94 1.21
C PHE A 204 -1.67 -4.90 0.10
N GLU A 205 -2.16 -3.73 0.45
CA GLU A 205 -2.24 -2.59 -0.48
C GLU A 205 -1.75 -1.32 0.19
N THR A 206 -1.16 -0.39 -0.56
CA THR A 206 -0.89 0.96 -0.07
C THR A 206 -1.83 1.93 -0.74
N VAL A 207 -2.57 2.68 0.08
CA VAL A 207 -3.55 3.68 -0.37
C VAL A 207 -3.03 5.06 -0.03
N LEU A 208 -2.99 5.93 -1.03
CA LEU A 208 -2.88 7.37 -0.85
C LEU A 208 -4.29 7.96 -0.68
N ARG A 209 -4.54 8.50 0.51
CA ARG A 209 -5.74 9.26 0.86
C ARG A 209 -5.41 10.74 0.79
N LEU A 210 -6.23 11.52 0.09
CA LEU A 210 -6.01 12.96 -0.10
C LEU A 210 -7.24 13.72 0.40
N PHE A 211 -7.01 14.86 1.04
CA PHE A 211 -8.03 15.85 1.35
C PHE A 211 -7.53 17.20 0.86
N ARG A 212 -8.27 17.72 -0.11
CA ARG A 212 -8.20 19.05 -0.76
C ARG A 212 -6.79 19.57 -1.08
N PHE A 213 -6.44 19.51 -2.36
CA PHE A 213 -5.29 20.26 -2.87
C PHE A 213 -5.56 21.76 -2.78
N ALA A 214 -4.55 22.52 -2.35
CA ALA A 214 -4.60 23.98 -2.39
C ALA A 214 -4.71 24.49 -3.85
N ASN A 215 -4.06 23.77 -4.79
CA ASN A 215 -4.19 23.99 -6.23
C ASN A 215 -4.71 22.72 -6.92
N GLN A 216 -5.97 22.76 -7.38
CA GLN A 216 -6.62 21.60 -8.00
C GLN A 216 -5.96 21.17 -9.31
N THR A 217 -5.34 22.09 -10.05
CA THR A 217 -4.64 21.78 -11.32
C THR A 217 -3.40 20.95 -11.05
N GLU A 218 -2.55 21.39 -10.12
CA GLU A 218 -1.36 20.63 -9.68
C GLU A 218 -1.75 19.27 -9.09
N GLY A 219 -2.79 19.25 -8.26
CA GLY A 219 -3.35 18.00 -7.72
C GLY A 219 -3.79 17.03 -8.82
N SER A 220 -4.48 17.54 -9.84
CA SER A 220 -4.95 16.74 -10.97
C SER A 220 -3.82 16.27 -11.88
N LEU A 221 -2.71 17.01 -11.97
CA LEU A 221 -1.49 16.54 -12.64
C LEU A 221 -0.85 15.42 -11.84
N TYR A 222 -0.68 15.60 -10.52
CA TYR A 222 -0.12 14.60 -9.62
C TYR A 222 -0.91 13.28 -9.64
N LEU A 223 -2.25 13.35 -9.58
CA LEU A 223 -3.13 12.18 -9.63
C LEU A 223 -3.07 11.42 -10.96
N ARG A 224 -2.64 12.09 -12.04
CA ARG A 224 -2.43 11.50 -13.37
C ARG A 224 -0.99 11.06 -13.59
N SER A 225 -0.08 11.39 -12.68
CA SER A 225 1.31 10.93 -12.76
C SER A 225 1.40 9.44 -12.42
N HIS A 226 2.26 8.74 -13.16
CA HIS A 226 2.56 7.33 -12.87
C HIS A 226 3.65 7.26 -11.81
N HIS A 227 3.31 6.75 -10.62
CA HIS A 227 4.27 6.54 -9.55
C HIS A 227 4.65 5.06 -9.51
N PRO A 228 5.89 4.69 -9.87
CA PRO A 228 6.24 3.29 -10.04
C PRO A 228 6.27 2.53 -8.72
N LEU A 229 5.72 1.32 -8.76
CA LEU A 229 5.75 0.34 -7.69
C LEU A 229 6.63 -0.84 -8.13
N LEU A 230 7.65 -1.18 -7.37
CA LEU A 230 8.58 -2.25 -7.70
C LEU A 230 8.41 -3.40 -6.72
N TYR A 231 8.07 -4.58 -7.23
CA TYR A 231 8.06 -5.80 -6.45
C TYR A 231 9.44 -6.45 -6.55
N LEU A 232 10.07 -6.68 -5.39
CA LEU A 232 11.39 -7.25 -5.26
C LEU A 232 11.31 -8.65 -4.65
N SER A 233 11.82 -9.64 -5.39
CA SER A 233 12.01 -10.99 -4.87
C SER A 233 13.41 -11.16 -4.33
N ALA A 234 13.52 -11.73 -3.13
CA ALA A 234 14.81 -11.99 -2.48
C ALA A 234 15.18 -13.47 -2.50
N SER A 235 16.45 -13.78 -2.78
CA SER A 235 16.99 -15.15 -2.80
C SER A 235 17.97 -15.46 -1.67
N HIS A 236 18.25 -14.49 -0.80
CA HIS A 236 19.09 -14.70 0.38
C HIS A 236 18.38 -15.50 1.48
N ALA A 237 19.15 -15.98 2.46
CA ALA A 237 18.62 -16.63 3.66
C ALA A 237 17.74 -15.67 4.50
N ASP A 238 16.83 -16.24 5.29
CA ASP A 238 16.03 -15.48 6.25
C ASP A 238 16.93 -14.84 7.31
N GLU A 239 16.56 -13.63 7.72
CA GLU A 239 17.12 -12.94 8.87
C GLU A 239 15.95 -12.57 9.79
N ALA A 240 16.25 -12.19 11.04
CA ALA A 240 15.26 -11.75 12.01
C ALA A 240 14.29 -10.73 11.39
N ALA A 241 13.00 -10.93 11.67
CA ALA A 241 11.96 -9.99 11.25
C ALA A 241 12.24 -8.60 11.84
N LEU A 242 11.92 -7.57 11.06
CA LEU A 242 11.86 -6.21 11.57
C LEU A 242 10.77 -6.16 12.65
N PRO A 243 11.00 -5.50 13.80
CA PRO A 243 9.95 -5.31 14.78
C PRO A 243 8.84 -4.47 14.15
N PRO A 244 7.56 -4.80 14.37
CA PRO A 244 6.47 -3.93 13.94
C PRO A 244 6.70 -2.54 14.57
N ARG A 245 6.44 -1.48 13.79
CA ARG A 245 6.48 -0.13 14.33
C ARG A 245 5.29 0.02 15.26
N GLY A 246 5.55 0.03 16.57
CA GLY A 246 4.56 0.40 17.57
C GLY A 246 4.17 1.87 17.44
N TYR A 247 3.31 2.32 18.35
CA TYR A 247 2.96 3.72 18.47
C TYR A 247 4.21 4.61 18.49
N SER A 248 4.23 5.62 17.62
CA SER A 248 5.27 6.65 17.62
C SER A 248 4.69 7.95 18.12
N GLU A 249 5.29 8.48 19.19
CA GLU A 249 4.96 9.80 19.73
C GLU A 249 5.13 10.88 18.66
N ARG A 250 4.11 11.74 18.50
CA ARG A 250 4.15 12.88 17.58
C ARG A 250 4.93 14.03 18.20
N ARG A 251 6.17 14.24 17.75
CA ARG A 251 7.04 15.32 18.23
C ARG A 251 7.15 16.47 17.22
N ARG A 252 6.09 17.28 17.09
CA ARG A 252 6.09 18.48 16.25
C ARG A 252 5.53 19.69 16.97
N PRO A 253 5.95 20.91 16.60
CA PRO A 253 5.31 22.14 17.08
C PRO A 253 3.79 22.07 16.89
N GLY A 254 3.03 22.29 17.96
CA GLY A 254 1.56 22.22 17.95
C GLY A 254 0.94 20.82 18.08
N SER A 255 1.74 19.75 18.17
CA SER A 255 1.22 18.43 18.56
C SER A 255 0.87 18.41 20.04
N ALA A 256 -0.11 17.60 20.43
CA ALA A 256 -0.38 17.31 21.84
C ALA A 256 0.86 16.69 22.50
N ASP A 257 1.06 16.94 23.80
CA ASP A 257 2.09 16.25 24.57
C ASP A 257 1.67 14.79 24.75
N GLU A 258 2.40 13.91 24.08
CA GLU A 258 2.12 12.49 24.02
C GLU A 258 3.07 11.66 24.89
N ARG A 259 3.93 12.33 25.68
CA ARG A 259 4.88 11.65 26.55
C ARG A 259 4.15 10.75 27.54
N GLY A 260 4.59 9.50 27.61
CA GLY A 260 4.01 8.49 28.51
C GLY A 260 2.72 7.84 28.01
N LEU A 261 2.11 8.32 26.91
CA LEU A 261 0.88 7.73 26.38
C LEU A 261 1.07 6.36 25.72
N ALA A 262 2.30 5.99 25.35
CA ALA A 262 2.58 4.70 24.70
C ALA A 262 2.04 3.51 25.50
N SER A 263 2.28 3.49 26.81
CA SER A 263 1.79 2.43 27.71
C SER A 263 0.26 2.43 27.84
N ALA A 264 -0.37 3.61 27.85
CA ALA A 264 -1.82 3.74 27.89
C ALA A 264 -2.48 3.30 26.57
N PHE A 265 -1.89 3.64 25.43
CA PHE A 265 -2.33 3.17 24.11
C PHE A 265 -2.20 1.66 23.99
N GLU A 266 -1.10 1.07 24.46
CA GLU A 266 -0.91 -0.37 24.46
C GLU A 266 -1.94 -1.07 25.35
N ALA A 267 -2.13 -0.61 26.59
CA ALA A 267 -3.12 -1.15 27.51
C ALA A 267 -4.55 -1.01 26.96
N HIS A 268 -4.90 0.15 26.39
CA HIS A 268 -6.19 0.37 25.77
C HIS A 268 -6.38 -0.51 24.53
N GLY A 269 -5.36 -0.65 23.69
CA GLY A 269 -5.37 -1.50 22.51
C GLY A 269 -5.59 -2.97 22.87
N LEU A 270 -4.90 -3.47 23.89
CA LEU A 270 -5.10 -4.84 24.42
C LEU A 270 -6.52 -5.03 24.98
N ALA A 271 -7.04 -4.06 25.74
CA ALA A 271 -8.39 -4.12 26.28
C ALA A 271 -9.45 -4.11 25.16
N ALA A 272 -9.30 -3.23 24.16
CA ALA A 272 -10.18 -3.17 23.00
C ALA A 272 -10.15 -4.47 22.19
N LEU A 273 -8.96 -5.02 21.92
CA LEU A 273 -8.80 -6.31 21.24
C LEU A 273 -9.45 -7.45 22.03
N ALA A 274 -9.35 -7.47 23.35
CA ALA A 274 -10.01 -8.47 24.19
C ALA A 274 -11.55 -8.37 24.08
N VAL A 275 -12.11 -7.16 24.13
CA VAL A 275 -13.56 -6.93 23.97
C VAL A 275 -14.04 -7.35 22.58
N VAL A 276 -13.33 -6.96 21.52
CA VAL A 276 -13.65 -7.33 20.15
C VAL A 276 -13.53 -8.85 19.95
N GLY A 277 -12.45 -9.46 20.45
CA GLY A 277 -12.24 -10.91 20.39
C GLY A 277 -13.35 -11.69 21.11
N ALA A 278 -13.79 -11.22 22.28
CA ALA A 278 -14.93 -11.80 22.98
C ALA A 278 -16.23 -11.66 22.17
N ALA A 279 -16.49 -10.49 21.58
CA ALA A 279 -17.65 -10.27 20.73
C ALA A 279 -17.67 -11.17 19.48
N PHE A 280 -16.53 -11.32 18.78
CA PHE A 280 -16.40 -12.25 17.66
C PHE A 280 -16.58 -13.71 18.09
N GLY A 281 -16.04 -14.10 19.24
CA GLY A 281 -16.24 -15.44 19.79
C GLY A 281 -17.71 -15.76 20.06
N ARG A 282 -18.49 -14.79 20.54
CA ARG A 282 -19.96 -14.91 20.71
C ARG A 282 -20.67 -15.11 19.38
N LEU A 283 -20.35 -14.28 18.38
CA LEU A 283 -20.92 -14.40 17.03
C LEU A 283 -20.63 -15.76 16.38
N GLN A 284 -19.41 -16.29 16.54
CA GLN A 284 -19.04 -17.62 16.03
C GLN A 284 -19.81 -18.77 16.70
N ARG A 285 -20.30 -18.58 17.92
CA ARG A 285 -21.14 -19.54 18.65
C ARG A 285 -22.64 -19.35 18.38
N GLY A 286 -23.01 -18.45 17.47
CA GLY A 286 -24.40 -18.14 17.15
C GLY A 286 -25.12 -17.34 18.24
N GLU A 287 -24.37 -16.76 19.18
CA GLU A 287 -24.94 -15.88 20.19
C GLU A 287 -25.23 -14.50 19.57
N ALA A 288 -26.39 -13.92 19.90
CA ALA A 288 -26.72 -12.57 19.47
C ALA A 288 -25.69 -11.58 20.03
N ALA A 289 -25.00 -10.85 19.16
CA ALA A 289 -24.26 -9.67 19.58
C ALA A 289 -25.25 -8.52 19.74
N GLU A 290 -25.42 -8.01 20.95
CA GLU A 290 -26.05 -6.70 21.12
C GLU A 290 -25.20 -5.67 20.38
N ALA A 291 -25.84 -4.92 19.47
CA ALA A 291 -25.18 -3.84 18.78
C ALA A 291 -24.67 -2.85 19.84
N THR A 292 -23.35 -2.70 19.94
CA THR A 292 -22.78 -1.62 20.76
C THR A 292 -23.30 -0.32 20.17
N ALA A 293 -24.07 0.43 20.94
CA ALA A 293 -24.54 1.75 20.52
C ALA A 293 -23.31 2.61 20.21
N PHE A 294 -23.02 2.81 18.92
CA PHE A 294 -21.99 3.74 18.49
C PHE A 294 -22.53 5.14 18.73
N ALA A 295 -22.11 5.77 19.81
CA ALA A 295 -22.29 7.20 20.03
C ALA A 295 -21.10 7.90 19.36
N PRO A 296 -21.23 8.41 18.11
CA PRO A 296 -20.13 9.09 17.46
C PRO A 296 -19.68 10.27 18.32
N LEU A 297 -18.37 10.39 18.54
CA LEU A 297 -17.79 11.63 19.03
C LEU A 297 -17.97 12.70 17.94
N MET A 298 -19.02 13.50 18.08
CA MET A 298 -19.27 14.65 17.22
C MET A 298 -18.31 15.76 17.61
N ILE A 299 -17.14 15.81 16.96
CA ILE A 299 -16.23 16.96 17.06
C ILE A 299 -16.87 18.10 16.26
N ARG A 300 -17.58 18.99 16.95
CA ARG A 300 -18.04 20.25 16.37
C ARG A 300 -16.83 21.16 16.26
N GLY A 301 -16.38 21.43 15.03
CA GLY A 301 -15.42 22.50 14.77
C GLY A 301 -15.96 23.84 15.28
N PRO A 302 -15.10 24.81 15.60
CA PRO A 302 -15.55 26.16 15.92
C PRO A 302 -16.43 26.65 14.77
N THR A 303 -17.67 26.99 15.07
CA THR A 303 -18.57 27.67 14.15
C THR A 303 -17.86 28.94 13.70
N ALA A 304 -17.40 28.96 12.44
CA ALA A 304 -16.88 30.16 11.82
C ALA A 304 -18.03 31.16 11.68
N TRP A 305 -17.76 32.39 12.12
CA TRP A 305 -18.54 33.59 11.89
C TRP A 305 -18.55 33.98 10.42
#